data_AF-A0A7X7RHI0-F1
#
_entry.id   AF-A0A7X7RHI0-F1
#
_cell.length_a   1.000
_cell.length_b   1.000
_cell.length_c   1.000
_cell.angle_alpha   90.00
_cell.angle_beta   90.00
_cell.angle_gamma   90.00
#
_symmetry.space_group_name_H-M   'P 1'
#
loop_
_entity.id
_entity.type
_entity.pdbx_description
1 polymer ?
#
loop_
_entity_poly.entity_id
_entity_poly.type
_entity_poly.pdbx_seq_one_letter_code
_entity_poly.pdbx_strand_id
1 'polypeptide(L)'
;MTGLNDRAKMALALLLAAGLGWRASAQAPDPPWRHADAPLRAVFSMPAGQRFALVELPAFCLSNAPLARVAAYHGQAPRPVRVAATGSNTVSLMVNGDGLPAAAEIAVYAFTNGPAIQPDAAFADPQPVSVTILKAGANEAPPTWEEMHFMSTRPEAL
;
A
#
# COMPACT_ATOMS: atom_id res chain seq x y z
N MET A 1 -49.26 3.22 25.53
CA MET A 1 -48.52 4.48 25.76
C MET A 1 -47.90 4.43 27.15
N THR A 2 -46.67 3.92 27.27
CA THR A 2 -45.96 3.84 28.55
C THR A 2 -44.68 4.67 28.43
N GLY A 3 -44.70 5.84 29.07
CA GLY A 3 -43.60 6.80 29.06
C GLY A 3 -42.38 6.21 29.77
N LEU A 4 -41.25 6.20 29.08
CA LEU A 4 -39.96 5.89 29.66
C LEU A 4 -39.70 6.87 30.83
N ASN A 5 -39.59 6.35 32.05
CA ASN A 5 -39.39 7.12 33.28
C ASN A 5 -38.19 8.07 33.13
N ASP A 6 -38.30 9.33 33.56
CA ASP A 6 -37.25 10.34 33.31
C ASP A 6 -35.88 9.99 33.92
N ARG A 7 -35.87 9.14 34.96
CA ARG A 7 -34.63 8.55 35.51
C ARG A 7 -33.94 7.59 34.54
N ALA A 8 -34.70 6.83 33.76
CA ALA A 8 -34.16 5.95 32.72
C ALA A 8 -33.60 6.76 31.55
N LYS A 9 -34.21 7.89 31.22
CA LYS A 9 -33.67 8.83 30.22
C LYS A 9 -32.37 9.48 30.70
N MET A 10 -32.29 9.91 31.96
CA MET A 10 -31.04 10.43 32.52
C MET A 10 -29.94 9.37 32.60
N ALA A 11 -30.26 8.15 33.01
CA ALA A 11 -29.30 7.05 33.04
C ALA A 11 -28.79 6.69 31.63
N LEU A 12 -29.68 6.69 30.63
CA LEU A 12 -29.32 6.48 29.23
C LEU A 12 -28.47 7.64 28.69
N ALA A 13 -28.80 8.88 29.03
CA ALA A 13 -28.02 10.05 28.63
C ALA A 13 -26.61 10.05 29.27
N LEU A 14 -26.50 9.64 30.54
CA LEU A 14 -25.21 9.47 31.23
C LEU A 14 -24.40 8.31 30.64
N LEU A 15 -25.03 7.19 30.29
CA LEU A 15 -24.38 6.06 29.61
C LEU A 15 -23.95 6.42 28.18
N LEU A 16 -24.73 7.22 27.45
CA LEU A 16 -24.36 7.73 26.13
C LEU A 16 -23.20 8.74 26.22
N ALA A 17 -23.22 9.64 27.20
CA ALA A 17 -22.13 10.60 27.43
C ALA A 17 -20.83 9.91 27.89
N ALA A 18 -20.94 8.86 28.71
CA ALA A 18 -19.80 8.04 29.12
C ALA A 18 -19.30 7.11 28.00
N GLY A 19 -20.20 6.61 27.14
CA GLY A 19 -19.88 5.72 26.03
C GLY A 19 -19.25 6.40 24.81
N LEU A 20 -19.51 7.71 24.62
CA LEU A 20 -18.87 8.52 23.57
C LEU A 20 -17.46 9.02 23.96
N GLY A 21 -17.04 8.82 25.21
CA GLY A 21 -15.70 9.15 25.68
C GLY A 21 -14.62 8.12 25.30
N TRP A 22 -14.99 7.00 24.66
CA TRP A 22 -14.02 6.01 24.23
C TRP A 22 -13.28 6.45 22.97
N ARG A 23 -12.12 7.06 23.24
CA ARG A 23 -10.99 7.26 22.33
C ARG A 23 -11.32 8.03 21.06
N ALA A 24 -11.75 9.28 21.22
CA ALA A 24 -11.09 10.30 20.44
C ALA A 24 -9.63 10.35 20.93
N SER A 25 -8.79 9.45 20.41
CA SER A 25 -7.35 9.64 20.45
C SER A 25 -7.14 11.06 19.97
N ALA A 26 -6.57 11.95 20.79
CA ALA A 26 -6.11 13.24 20.30
C ALA A 26 -5.33 12.92 19.03
N GLN A 27 -5.88 13.32 17.87
CA GLN A 27 -5.30 12.97 16.59
C GLN A 27 -3.87 13.49 16.66
N ALA A 28 -2.91 12.56 16.63
CA ALA A 28 -1.51 12.90 16.81
C ALA A 28 -1.23 14.09 15.88
N PRO A 29 -0.56 15.15 16.37
CA PRO A 29 -0.28 16.31 15.55
C PRO A 29 0.24 15.86 14.21
N ASP A 30 -0.35 16.41 13.15
CA ASP A 30 0.01 16.00 11.81
C ASP A 30 1.52 16.11 11.65
N PRO A 31 2.19 15.03 11.21
CA PRO A 31 3.61 15.11 11.05
C PRO A 31 3.92 16.20 10.02
N PRO A 32 5.04 16.95 10.15
CA PRO A 32 5.33 18.06 9.23
C PRO A 32 5.52 17.64 7.77
N TRP A 33 5.71 16.34 7.51
CA TRP A 33 5.77 15.72 6.18
C TRP A 33 4.38 15.31 5.65
N ARG A 34 3.28 15.67 6.34
CA ARG A 34 1.91 15.44 5.89
C ARG A 34 1.57 16.39 4.75
N HIS A 35 1.27 15.81 3.59
CA HIS A 35 0.74 16.53 2.43
C HIS A 35 -0.79 16.56 2.51
N ALA A 36 -1.37 17.74 2.77
CA ALA A 36 -2.83 17.92 2.87
C ALA A 36 -3.55 17.83 1.51
N ASP A 37 -2.80 18.02 0.43
CA ASP A 37 -3.23 17.98 -0.96
C ASP A 37 -3.14 16.58 -1.59
N ALA A 38 -2.61 15.59 -0.85
CA ALA A 38 -2.55 14.20 -1.27
C ALA A 38 -3.80 13.44 -0.80
N PRO A 39 -4.71 13.00 -1.70
CA PRO A 39 -5.94 12.31 -1.31
C PRO A 39 -5.71 10.96 -0.64
N LEU A 40 -4.56 10.33 -0.84
CA LEU A 40 -4.23 9.05 -0.22
C LEU A 40 -2.82 9.09 0.38
N ARG A 41 -2.72 8.57 1.61
CA ARG A 41 -1.47 8.32 2.33
C ARG A 41 -1.47 6.87 2.80
N ALA A 42 -0.49 6.10 2.33
CA ALA A 42 -0.20 4.77 2.84
C ALA A 42 1.01 4.82 3.77
N VAL A 43 0.95 4.15 4.92
CA VAL A 43 2.11 4.01 5.83
C VAL A 43 2.38 2.54 6.01
N PHE A 44 3.64 2.14 5.87
CA PHE A 44 4.06 0.76 6.05
C PHE A 44 5.43 0.71 6.74
N SER A 45 5.71 -0.42 7.38
CA SER A 45 7.03 -0.70 7.95
C SER A 45 7.89 -1.41 6.91
N MET A 46 9.14 -0.95 6.74
CA MET A 46 10.12 -1.62 5.89
C MET A 46 10.34 -3.07 6.33
N PRO A 47 10.25 -4.04 5.41
CA PRO A 47 10.63 -5.42 5.72
C PRO A 47 12.11 -5.49 6.13
N ALA A 48 12.40 -6.28 7.18
CA ALA A 48 13.76 -6.39 7.69
C ALA A 48 14.73 -6.91 6.62
N GLY A 49 15.90 -6.26 6.51
CA GLY A 49 16.95 -6.64 5.57
C GLY A 49 16.70 -6.30 4.10
N GLN A 50 15.55 -5.71 3.75
CA GLN A 50 15.25 -5.30 2.37
C GLN A 50 15.70 -3.87 2.10
N ARG A 51 16.34 -3.65 0.94
CA ARG A 51 16.70 -2.30 0.46
C ARG A 51 15.53 -1.58 -0.22
N PHE A 52 14.56 -2.33 -0.71
CA PHE A 52 13.39 -1.81 -1.40
C PHE A 52 12.12 -2.45 -0.87
N ALA A 53 11.05 -1.69 -0.81
CA ALA A 53 9.71 -2.19 -0.55
C ALA A 53 8.83 -1.99 -1.80
N LEU A 54 8.08 -3.04 -2.13
CA LEU A 54 7.01 -2.96 -3.13
C LEU A 54 5.74 -2.45 -2.44
N VAL A 55 5.17 -1.39 -2.98
CA VAL A 55 3.95 -0.76 -2.46
C VAL A 55 2.95 -0.65 -3.59
N GLU A 56 1.71 -1.06 -3.33
CA GLU A 56 0.63 -0.92 -4.31
C GLU A 56 -0.33 0.18 -3.87
N LEU A 57 -0.61 1.10 -4.79
CA LEU A 57 -1.61 2.14 -4.63
C LEU A 57 -2.72 1.95 -5.67
N PRO A 58 -3.96 2.39 -5.40
CA PRO A 58 -4.99 2.41 -6.41
C PRO A 58 -4.62 3.37 -7.55
N ALA A 59 -4.85 2.93 -8.79
CA ALA A 59 -4.65 3.75 -9.98
C ALA A 59 -5.58 4.98 -10.01
N PHE A 60 -6.68 4.95 -9.25
CA PHE A 60 -7.59 6.08 -9.05
C PHE A 60 -7.81 6.27 -7.55
N CYS A 61 -7.20 7.30 -6.97
CA CYS A 61 -7.36 7.62 -5.54
C CYS A 61 -8.65 8.40 -5.25
N LEU A 62 -9.23 9.03 -6.26
CA LEU A 62 -10.54 9.67 -6.22
C LEU A 62 -11.32 9.30 -7.49
N SER A 63 -12.65 9.43 -7.45
CA SER A 63 -13.49 9.21 -8.63
C SER A 63 -13.03 10.10 -9.79
N ASN A 64 -12.73 9.50 -10.94
CA ASN A 64 -12.22 10.15 -12.15
C ASN A 64 -10.88 10.90 -12.01
N ALA A 65 -10.13 10.69 -10.93
CA ALA A 65 -8.82 11.31 -10.75
C ALA A 65 -7.74 10.22 -10.68
N PRO A 66 -6.97 10.00 -11.76
CA PRO A 66 -5.93 8.99 -11.76
C PRO A 66 -4.80 9.40 -10.80
N LEU A 67 -4.05 8.41 -10.32
CA LEU A 67 -2.77 8.65 -9.67
C LEU A 67 -1.84 9.30 -10.68
N ALA A 68 -1.41 10.53 -10.40
CA ALA A 68 -0.58 11.33 -11.29
C ALA A 68 0.87 11.39 -10.82
N ARG A 69 1.09 11.47 -9.50
CA ARG A 69 2.44 11.53 -8.90
C ARG A 69 2.45 10.82 -7.56
N VAL A 70 3.66 10.44 -7.14
CA VAL A 70 3.91 9.81 -5.85
C VAL A 70 5.11 10.45 -5.15
N ALA A 71 5.08 10.46 -3.82
CA ALA A 71 6.22 10.84 -3.00
C ALA A 71 6.31 9.93 -1.77
N ALA A 72 7.52 9.56 -1.36
CA ALA A 72 7.74 8.73 -0.19
C ALA A 72 8.63 9.44 0.83
N TYR A 73 8.40 9.19 2.12
CA TYR A 73 9.12 9.82 3.22
C TYR A 73 9.36 8.83 4.36
N HIS A 74 10.53 8.91 4.99
CA HIS A 74 10.78 8.34 6.31
C HIS A 74 11.04 9.48 7.28
N GLY A 75 10.09 9.75 8.19
CA GLY A 75 10.09 11.02 8.91
C GLY A 75 10.09 12.19 7.92
N GLN A 76 10.97 13.17 8.12
CA GLN A 76 11.12 14.33 7.21
C GLN A 76 11.95 14.04 5.96
N ALA A 77 12.63 12.89 5.88
CA ALA A 77 13.57 12.61 4.81
C ALA A 77 12.85 12.05 3.58
N PRO A 78 12.92 12.71 2.41
CA PRO A 78 12.36 12.16 1.18
C PRO A 78 13.07 10.86 0.81
N ARG A 79 12.29 9.87 0.39
CA ARG A 79 12.79 8.57 -0.07
C ARG A 79 12.58 8.47 -1.57
N PRO A 80 13.61 8.02 -2.32
CA PRO A 80 13.43 7.73 -3.74
C PRO A 80 12.30 6.71 -3.93
N VAL A 81 11.37 7.04 -4.82
CA VAL A 81 10.28 6.16 -5.24
C VAL A 81 10.32 6.05 -6.75
N ARG A 82 10.05 4.85 -7.25
CA ARG A 82 9.94 4.56 -8.67
C ARG A 82 8.63 3.88 -8.98
N VAL A 83 8.11 4.12 -10.17
CA VAL A 83 6.89 3.48 -10.67
C VAL A 83 7.31 2.24 -11.44
N ALA A 84 7.10 1.08 -10.85
CA ALA A 84 7.50 -0.20 -11.43
C ALA A 84 6.50 -0.68 -12.49
N ALA A 85 5.21 -0.56 -12.22
CA ALA A 85 4.15 -0.99 -13.12
C ALA A 85 2.87 -0.20 -12.90
N THR A 86 2.08 -0.07 -13.96
CA THR A 86 0.74 0.54 -13.93
C THR A 86 -0.26 -0.47 -14.51
N GLY A 87 -1.17 -0.95 -13.67
CA GLY A 87 -2.31 -1.76 -14.08
C GLY A 87 -3.58 -0.90 -14.23
N SER A 88 -4.69 -1.55 -14.59
CA SER A 88 -6.00 -0.88 -14.70
C SER A 88 -6.53 -0.36 -13.36
N ASN A 89 -6.20 -1.05 -12.26
CA ASN A 89 -6.73 -0.74 -10.93
C ASN A 89 -5.64 -0.33 -9.93
N THR A 90 -4.38 -0.70 -10.17
CA THR A 90 -3.28 -0.51 -9.23
C THR A 90 -2.05 0.05 -9.92
N VAL A 91 -1.23 0.74 -9.14
CA VAL A 91 0.10 1.21 -9.52
C VAL A 91 1.07 0.64 -8.50
N SER A 92 2.04 -0.12 -9.00
CA SER A 92 3.08 -0.75 -8.19
C SER A 92 4.30 0.15 -8.14
N LEU A 93 4.76 0.43 -6.92
CA LEU A 93 5.84 1.37 -6.63
C LEU A 93 6.98 0.64 -5.93
N MET A 94 8.22 0.95 -6.32
CA MET A 94 9.42 0.56 -5.59
C MET A 94 9.90 1.73 -4.75
N VAL A 95 9.83 1.60 -3.44
CA VAL A 95 10.32 2.62 -2.50
C VAL A 95 11.67 2.19 -1.96
N ASN A 96 12.66 3.08 -2.08
CA ASN A 96 14.00 2.84 -1.58
C ASN A 96 14.06 3.06 -0.06
N GLY A 97 14.34 2.00 0.68
CA GLY A 97 14.57 2.00 2.13
C GLY A 97 16.04 1.75 2.52
N ASP A 98 16.97 1.83 1.59
CA ASP A 98 18.40 1.64 1.86
C ASP A 98 18.91 2.61 2.94
N GLY A 99 19.71 2.07 3.87
CA GLY A 99 20.22 2.80 5.03
C GLY A 99 19.19 3.08 6.14
N LEU A 100 17.96 2.57 6.05
CA LEU A 100 16.97 2.70 7.13
C LEU A 100 17.11 1.58 8.16
N PRO A 101 16.74 1.84 9.45
CA PRO A 101 16.68 0.79 10.45
C PRO A 101 15.58 -0.24 10.12
N ALA A 102 15.70 -1.44 10.72
CA ALA A 102 14.66 -2.45 10.61
C ALA A 102 13.31 -1.90 11.11
N ALA A 103 12.22 -2.27 10.43
CA ALA A 103 10.88 -1.79 10.70
C ALA A 103 10.70 -0.25 10.61
N ALA A 104 11.59 0.47 9.92
CA ALA A 104 11.42 1.89 9.65
C ALA A 104 10.07 2.16 8.98
N GLU A 105 9.30 3.10 9.53
CA GLU A 105 8.03 3.53 8.94
C GLU A 105 8.27 4.43 7.73
N ILE A 106 7.65 4.09 6.61
CA ILE A 106 7.65 4.91 5.41
C ILE A 106 6.22 5.31 5.10
N ALA A 107 6.03 6.61 4.82
CA ALA A 107 4.78 7.15 4.31
C ALA A 107 4.89 7.41 2.80
N VAL A 108 3.92 6.93 2.05
CA VAL A 108 3.79 7.17 0.61
C VAL A 108 2.52 7.97 0.36
N TYR A 109 2.67 9.04 -0.42
CA TYR A 109 1.62 9.97 -0.78
C TYR A 109 1.29 9.83 -2.26
N ALA A 110 0.01 9.81 -2.55
CA ALA A 110 -0.54 9.79 -3.90
C ALA A 110 -1.17 11.14 -4.22
N PHE A 111 -0.79 11.72 -5.35
CA PHE A 111 -1.33 12.97 -5.87
C PHE A 111 -2.07 12.72 -7.18
N THR A 112 -3.23 13.34 -7.36
CA THR A 112 -4.12 13.08 -8.51
C THR A 112 -4.22 14.24 -9.50
N ASN A 113 -3.55 15.36 -9.24
CA ASN A 113 -3.60 16.56 -10.08
C ASN A 113 -2.63 16.45 -11.26
N GLY A 114 -3.00 15.69 -12.29
CA GLY A 114 -2.20 15.55 -13.52
C GLY A 114 -2.61 14.37 -14.40
N PRO A 115 -1.86 14.10 -15.49
CA PRO A 115 -2.04 12.91 -16.30
C PRO A 115 -1.73 11.65 -15.48
N ALA A 116 -2.31 10.51 -15.89
CA ALA A 116 -2.05 9.23 -15.24
C ALA A 116 -0.54 8.93 -15.26
N ILE A 117 -0.02 8.58 -14.08
CA ILE A 117 1.37 8.20 -13.89
C ILE A 117 1.73 7.03 -14.79
N GLN A 118 2.93 7.04 -15.34
CA GLN A 118 3.45 5.98 -16.20
C GLN A 118 4.59 5.26 -15.50
N PRO A 119 4.88 3.99 -15.85
CA PRO A 119 6.09 3.32 -15.40
C PRO A 119 7.32 4.13 -15.78
N ASP A 120 8.33 4.14 -14.92
CA ASP A 120 9.58 4.85 -15.20
C ASP A 120 10.27 4.18 -16.40
N ALA A 121 10.66 4.98 -17.41
CA ALA A 121 11.20 4.50 -18.68
C ALA A 121 12.52 3.71 -18.58
N ALA A 122 13.17 3.71 -17.40
CA ALA A 122 14.40 2.98 -17.14
C ALA A 122 14.12 1.64 -16.44
N PHE A 123 13.40 0.75 -17.11
CA PHE A 123 13.49 -0.69 -16.86
C PHE A 123 14.53 -1.29 -17.83
N ALA A 124 15.76 -0.78 -17.78
CA ALA A 124 16.89 -1.64 -18.11
C ALA A 124 17.03 -2.54 -16.89
N ASP A 125 16.40 -3.72 -16.96
CA ASP A 125 16.47 -4.78 -15.97
C ASP A 125 17.94 -4.93 -15.51
N PRO A 126 18.37 -4.42 -14.33
CA PRO A 126 19.80 -4.37 -14.04
C PRO A 126 20.35 -5.72 -13.65
N GLN A 127 19.52 -6.74 -13.44
CA GLN A 127 19.87 -8.16 -13.37
C GLN A 127 18.63 -9.00 -13.67
N PRO A 128 18.74 -10.13 -14.40
CA PRO A 128 17.61 -11.02 -14.60
C PRO A 128 17.02 -11.42 -13.26
N VAL A 129 15.71 -11.22 -13.10
CA VAL A 129 14.97 -11.77 -11.95
C VAL A 129 15.08 -13.29 -12.01
N SER A 130 15.89 -13.88 -11.13
CA SER A 130 15.93 -15.33 -10.97
C SER A 130 14.69 -15.78 -10.19
N VAL A 131 13.69 -16.29 -10.90
CA VAL A 131 12.54 -16.97 -10.28
C VAL A 131 12.91 -18.44 -10.10
N THR A 132 13.13 -18.87 -8.86
CA THR A 132 13.28 -20.29 -8.55
C THR A 132 11.90 -20.92 -8.38
N ILE A 133 11.46 -21.67 -9.39
CA ILE A 133 10.23 -22.46 -9.31
C ILE A 133 10.60 -23.82 -8.71
N LEU A 134 10.05 -24.13 -7.53
CA LEU A 134 10.23 -25.42 -6.87
C LEU A 134 8.98 -26.29 -7.10
N LYS A 135 9.18 -27.54 -7.48
CA LYS A 135 8.10 -28.53 -7.60
C LYS A 135 7.59 -28.87 -6.20
N ALA A 136 6.30 -28.67 -5.95
CA ALA A 136 5.69 -29.08 -4.68
C ALA A 136 5.63 -30.61 -4.63
N GLY A 137 6.51 -31.22 -3.82
CA GLY A 137 6.53 -32.66 -3.56
C GLY A 137 7.86 -33.34 -3.90
N ALA A 138 8.67 -33.55 -2.87
CA ALA A 138 9.72 -34.58 -2.74
C ALA A 138 10.91 -34.62 -3.71
N ASN A 139 11.03 -33.71 -4.69
CA ASN A 139 12.25 -33.60 -5.49
C ASN A 139 12.62 -32.13 -5.71
N GLU A 140 13.66 -31.66 -5.03
CA GLU A 140 14.12 -30.25 -5.02
C GLU A 140 14.84 -29.83 -6.31
N ALA A 141 14.86 -30.69 -7.32
CA ALA A 141 15.42 -30.35 -8.63
C ALA A 141 14.55 -29.29 -9.34
N PRO A 142 15.14 -28.24 -9.92
CA PRO A 142 14.40 -27.28 -10.72
C PRO A 142 13.73 -27.99 -11.91
N PRO A 143 12.49 -27.62 -12.29
CA PRO A 143 11.75 -28.25 -13.37
C PRO A 143 12.50 -28.10 -14.70
N THR A 144 12.36 -29.08 -15.60
CA THR A 144 12.94 -28.98 -16.95
C THR A 144 12.17 -27.96 -17.79
N TRP A 145 12.77 -27.51 -18.89
CA TRP A 145 12.13 -26.59 -19.85
C TRP A 145 10.80 -27.13 -20.40
N GLU A 146 10.71 -28.44 -20.63
CA GLU A 146 9.47 -29.09 -21.10
C GLU A 146 8.37 -29.08 -20.03
N GLU A 147 8.73 -29.27 -18.75
CA GLU A 147 7.79 -29.19 -17.62
C GLU A 147 7.27 -27.75 -17.41
N MET A 148 8.12 -26.74 -17.61
CA MET A 148 7.70 -25.33 -17.57
C MET A 148 6.70 -24.98 -18.69
N HIS A 149 6.81 -25.62 -19.86
CA HIS A 149 5.90 -25.37 -20.99
C HIS A 149 4.46 -25.79 -20.69
N PHE A 150 4.24 -26.76 -19.79
CA PHE A 150 2.91 -27.19 -19.35
C PHE A 150 2.13 -26.10 -18.60
N MET A 151 2.82 -25.11 -18.00
CA MET A 151 2.16 -23.98 -17.34
C MET A 151 1.80 -22.83 -18.30
N SER A 152 2.29 -22.86 -19.55
CA SER A 152 1.98 -21.84 -20.56
C SER A 152 0.68 -22.12 -21.34
N THR A 153 0.17 -23.36 -21.28
CA THR A 153 -1.08 -23.72 -21.94
C THR A 153 -2.27 -23.37 -21.06
N ARG A 154 -2.76 -22.12 -21.19
CA ARG A 154 -4.20 -21.91 -21.04
C ARG A 154 -4.90 -22.82 -22.05
N PRO A 155 -5.95 -23.57 -21.69
CA PRO A 155 -6.76 -24.23 -22.69
C PRO A 155 -7.32 -23.14 -23.61
N GLU A 156 -7.06 -23.25 -24.91
CA GLU A 156 -7.81 -22.50 -25.90
C GLU A 156 -9.30 -22.78 -25.62
N ALA A 157 -10.08 -21.70 -25.57
CA ALA A 157 -11.50 -21.78 -25.34
C ALA A 157 -12.16 -22.76 -26.31
N LEU A 158 -13.17 -23.47 -25.80
CA LEU A 158 -14.16 -24.23 -26.56
C LEU A 158 -14.69 -23.47 -27.78
#